data_AF-A0A7C3G0H5-F1
#
_entry.id   AF-A0A7C3G0H5-F1
#
_cell.length_a   1.000
_cell.length_b   1.000
_cell.length_c   1.000
_cell.angle_alpha   90.00
_cell.angle_beta   90.00
_cell.angle_gamma   90.00
#
_symmetry.space_group_name_H-M   'P 1'
#
loop_
_entity.id
_entity.type
_entity.pdbx_description
1 polymer ?
#
loop_
_entity_poly.entity_id
_entity_poly.type
_entity_poly.pdbx_seq_one_letter_code
_entity_poly.pdbx_strand_id
1 'polypeptide(L)' 'MRLCFLELNSPGIGGAGLRALRQLLDAEDPSQHWGGLKKVLTPEGHYLWLCEHHAEAYKV' A
#
# COMPACT_ATOMS: atom_id res chain seq x y z
N MET A 1 33.20 7.14 19.89
CA MET A 1 32.24 8.21 19.49
C MET A 1 30.90 7.57 19.23
N ARG A 2 29.86 8.12 19.86
CA ARG A 2 28.52 7.56 20.02
C ARG A 2 27.67 8.06 18.84
N LEU A 3 27.20 7.14 17.99
CA LEU A 3 26.30 7.47 16.88
C LEU A 3 24.92 7.80 17.50
N CYS A 4 24.62 9.09 17.64
CA CYS A 4 23.26 9.62 17.87
C CYS A 4 22.41 9.25 16.64
N PHE A 5 21.45 8.35 16.75
CA PHE A 5 20.04 8.62 17.10
C PHE A 5 19.41 9.73 16.25
N LEU A 6 18.71 9.27 15.20
CA LEU A 6 17.42 9.77 14.70
C LEU A 6 17.36 11.18 14.07
N GLU A 7 17.68 11.25 12.78
CA GLU A 7 16.87 12.04 11.84
C GLU A 7 16.14 11.06 10.93
N LEU A 8 14.90 10.70 11.31
CA LEU A 8 13.89 10.18 10.39
C LEU A 8 13.41 11.33 9.50
N ASN A 9 14.34 11.91 8.75
CA ASN A 9 14.00 12.64 7.56
C ASN A 9 13.73 11.54 6.54
N SER A 10 12.49 11.08 6.43
CA SER A 10 12.11 10.13 5.38
C SER A 10 11.95 10.96 4.11
N PRO A 11 12.95 11.07 3.21
CA PRO A 11 12.64 11.45 1.85
C PRO A 11 11.59 10.44 1.42
N GLY A 12 10.39 10.90 1.08
CA GLY A 12 9.27 10.02 0.73
C GLY A 12 9.81 8.91 -0.15
N ILE A 13 9.55 7.65 0.22
CA ILE A 13 10.17 6.49 -0.41
C ILE A 13 10.13 6.72 -1.92
N GLY A 14 11.31 6.97 -2.52
CA GLY A 14 11.39 7.30 -3.94
C GLY A 14 10.79 6.16 -4.76
N GLY A 15 10.39 6.40 -6.00
CA GLY A 15 9.70 5.39 -6.81
C GLY A 15 10.41 4.03 -6.87
N ALA A 16 11.74 3.99 -6.72
CA ALA A 16 12.51 2.75 -6.58
C ALA A 16 12.19 1.96 -5.29
N GLY A 17 12.10 2.63 -4.14
CA GLY A 17 11.76 1.98 -2.89
C GLY A 17 10.31 1.48 -2.86
N LEU A 18 9.37 2.20 -3.51
CA LEU A 18 7.99 1.72 -3.64
C LEU A 18 7.89 0.46 -4.51
N ARG A 19 8.72 0.34 -5.56
CA ARG A 19 8.83 -0.89 -6.36
C ARG A 19 9.42 -2.04 -5.57
N ALA A 20 10.47 -1.79 -4.79
CA ALA A 20 11.07 -2.82 -3.93
C ALA A 20 10.08 -3.31 -2.86
N LEU A 21 9.35 -2.39 -2.23
CA LEU A 21 8.29 -2.71 -1.28
C LEU A 21 7.18 -3.53 -1.95
N ARG A 22 6.77 -3.17 -3.17
CA ARG A 22 5.78 -3.94 -3.93
C ARG A 22 6.25 -5.36 -4.19
N GLN A 23 7.51 -5.55 -4.62
CA GLN A 23 8.07 -6.88 -4.85
C GLN A 23 8.13 -7.72 -3.58
N LEU A 24 8.47 -7.11 -2.44
CA LEU A 24 8.45 -7.80 -1.15
C LEU A 24 7.03 -8.24 -0.79
N LEU A 25 6.04 -7.36 -0.94
CA LEU A 25 4.65 -7.70 -0.65
C LEU A 25 4.11 -8.78 -1.61
N ASP A 26 4.47 -8.74 -2.89
CA ASP A 26 4.10 -9.78 -3.87
C ASP A 26 4.76 -11.14 -3.55
N ALA A 27 5.95 -11.15 -2.94
CA ALA A 27 6.63 -12.37 -2.52
C ALA A 27 6.01 -12.99 -1.25
N GLU A 28 5.63 -12.15 -0.30
CA GLU A 28 5.01 -12.58 0.98
C GLU A 28 3.53 -12.92 0.82
N ASP A 29 2.83 -12.26 -0.11
CA ASP A 29 1.43 -12.57 -0.47
C ASP A 29 1.30 -12.81 -1.98
N PRO A 30 1.66 -14.02 -2.46
CA PRO A 30 1.53 -14.38 -3.87
C PRO A 30 0.08 -14.34 -4.36
N SER A 31 -0.87 -14.51 -3.43
CA SER A 31 -2.29 -14.45 -3.74
C SER A 31 -2.75 -13.02 -3.98
N GLN A 32 -1.98 -12.02 -3.57
CA GLN A 32 -2.35 -10.61 -3.64
C GLN A 32 -3.71 -10.36 -2.98
N HIS A 33 -3.97 -11.03 -1.86
CA HIS A 33 -5.18 -10.80 -1.06
C HIS A 33 -5.05 -9.52 -0.23
N TRP A 34 -3.84 -9.01 0.01
CA TRP A 34 -3.53 -7.77 0.73
C TRP A 34 -4.27 -7.67 2.06
N GLY A 35 -4.41 -8.80 2.77
CA GLY A 35 -5.17 -8.87 4.03
C GLY A 35 -6.68 -8.65 3.88
N GLY A 36 -7.26 -8.98 2.72
CA GLY A 36 -8.69 -8.77 2.41
C GLY A 36 -9.01 -7.40 1.85
N LEU A 37 -7.99 -6.60 1.53
CA LEU A 37 -8.13 -5.31 0.86
C LEU A 37 -8.18 -5.51 -0.65
N LYS A 38 -9.18 -4.91 -1.30
CA LYS A 38 -9.31 -4.88 -2.75
C LYS A 38 -9.24 -3.47 -3.27
N LYS A 39 -8.66 -3.33 -4.46
CA LYS A 39 -8.58 -2.06 -5.17
C LYS A 39 -9.94 -1.79 -5.83
N VAL A 40 -10.58 -0.70 -5.41
CA VAL A 40 -11.89 -0.26 -5.90
C VAL A 40 -11.72 1.05 -6.63
N LEU A 41 -12.34 1.16 -7.81
CA LEU A 41 -12.47 2.43 -8.53
C LEU A 41 -13.76 3.09 -8.06
N THR A 42 -13.67 4.26 -7.44
CA THR A 42 -14.85 5.03 -7.04
C THR A 42 -15.51 5.66 -8.28
N PRO A 43 -16.81 6.00 -8.22
CA PRO A 43 -17.48 6.73 -9.29
C PRO A 43 -16.84 8.09 -9.59
N GLU A 44 -16.14 8.68 -8.62
CA GLU A 44 -15.39 9.92 -8.81
C GLU A 44 -14.06 9.71 -9.57
N GLY A 45 -13.66 8.46 -9.83
CA GLY A 45 -12.44 8.10 -10.54
C GLY A 45 -11.20 7.90 -9.65
N HIS A 46 -11.37 7.73 -8.34
CA HIS A 46 -10.26 7.48 -7.41
C HIS A 46 -10.04 5.99 -7.15
N TYR A 47 -8.79 5.61 -6.90
CA TYR A 47 -8.46 4.24 -6.49
C TYR A 47 -8.33 4.14 -4.97
N LEU A 48 -9.22 3.38 -4.35
CA LEU A 48 -9.19 3.11 -2.91
C LEU A 48 -8.88 1.63 -2.65
N TRP A 49 -8.13 1.36 -1.59
CA TRP A 49 -7.92 0.00 -1.07
C TRP A 49 -8.87 -0.20 0.10
N LEU A 50 -9.94 -0.96 -0.13
CA LEU A 50 -11.03 -1.13 0.83
C LEU A 50 -11.19 -2.62 1.16
N CYS A 51 -11.57 -2.92 2.40
CA CYS A 51 -11.98 -4.29 2.73
C CYS A 51 -13.28 -4.64 2.02
N GLU A 52 -13.60 -5.93 1.97
CA GLU A 52 -14.79 -6.43 1.25
C GLU A 52 -16.08 -5.69 1.62
N HIS A 53 -16.29 -5.45 2.91
CA HIS A 53 -17.44 -4.73 3.45
C HIS A 53 -17.51 -3.27 2.97
N HIS A 54 -16.41 -2.51 3.01
CA HIS A 54 -16.43 -1.09 2.62
C HIS A 54 -16.53 -0.89 1.11
N ALA A 55 -15.98 -1.83 0.35
CA ALA A 55 -16.08 -1.79 -1.09
C ALA A 55 -17.50 -2.09 -1.61
N GLU A 56 -18.34 -2.73 -0.81
CA GLU A 56 -19.72 -3.02 -1.20
C GLU A 56 -20.53 -1.73 -1.41
N ALA A 57 -20.22 -0.68 -0.65
CA ALA A 57 -20.81 0.65 -0.83
C ALA A 57 -20.49 1.29 -2.20
N TYR A 58 -19.49 0.77 -2.91
CA TYR A 58 -19.02 1.26 -4.21
C TYR A 58 -19.29 0.29 -5.37
N LYS A 59 -19.91 -0.87 -5.10
CA LYS A 59 -20.41 -1.75 -6.17
C LYS A 59 -21.68 -1.09 -6.74
N VAL A 60 -21.52 -0.36 -7.85
CA VAL A 60 -22.63 0.12 -8.69
C VAL A 60 -23.29 -1.04 -9.45
#